data_AF-A0A3B4AFG6-F1
#
_entry.id   AF-A0A3B4AFG6-F1
#
_cell.length_a   1.000
_cell.length_b   1.000
_cell.length_c   1.000
_cell.angle_alpha   90.00
_cell.angle_beta   90.00
_cell.angle_gamma   90.00
#
_symmetry.space_group_name_H-M   'P 1'
#
loop_
_entity.id
_entity.type
_entity.pdbx_description
1 polymer ?
#
loop_
_entity_poly.entity_id
_entity_poly.type
_entity_poly.pdbx_seq_one_letter_code
_entity_poly.pdbx_strand_id
1 'polypeptide(L)'
;MVKRKLAAHDNLKITLEQNGDKFHVKESSNFRTLEIDFTLGVTFEYSLADGTELSGSWAMEGDIMKGIFFRKDNGKQLTTTRVIAGDEMIQSYNYEGVDAKRIFKRG
;
A
#
# COMPACT_ATOMS: atom_id res chain seq x y z
N MET A 1 5.67 20.61 7.91
CA MET A 1 4.27 20.61 8.40
C MET A 1 3.21 20.56 7.28
N VAL A 2 3.55 20.79 6.01
CA VAL A 2 2.60 20.85 4.86
C VAL A 2 2.29 19.50 4.17
N LYS A 3 3.17 18.49 4.26
CA LYS A 3 3.00 17.22 3.53
C LYS A 3 1.77 16.39 3.94
N ARG A 4 1.40 16.39 5.24
CA ARG A 4 0.26 15.59 5.76
C ARG A 4 -1.10 16.11 5.30
N LYS A 5 -1.28 17.43 5.17
CA LYS A 5 -2.56 18.04 4.76
C LYS A 5 -2.81 17.88 3.27
N LEU A 6 -1.75 17.87 2.45
CA LEU A 6 -1.82 17.62 1.02
C LEU A 6 -2.04 16.14 0.69
N ALA A 7 -1.38 15.21 1.40
CA ALA A 7 -1.58 13.77 1.21
C ALA A 7 -3.00 13.26 1.57
N ALA A 8 -3.80 14.07 2.28
CA ALA A 8 -5.20 13.78 2.58
C ALA A 8 -6.16 14.17 1.44
N HIS A 9 -5.75 15.09 0.55
CA HIS A 9 -6.56 15.60 -0.57
C HIS A 9 -5.99 15.20 -1.94
N ASP A 10 -5.22 14.12 -1.98
CA ASP A 10 -4.37 13.78 -3.11
C ASP A 10 -5.11 13.07 -4.27
N ASN A 11 -6.44 12.92 -4.16
CA ASN A 11 -7.28 12.18 -5.12
C ASN A 11 -6.64 10.84 -5.55
N LEU A 12 -6.06 10.13 -4.58
CA LEU A 12 -5.34 8.88 -4.80
C LEU A 12 -6.29 7.85 -5.41
N LYS A 13 -6.06 7.51 -6.68
CA LYS A 13 -6.67 6.39 -7.38
C LYS A 13 -5.75 5.20 -7.27
N ILE A 14 -6.28 4.07 -6.81
CA ILE A 14 -5.54 2.81 -6.76
C ILE A 14 -6.18 1.86 -7.76
N THR A 15 -5.43 1.48 -8.78
CA THR A 15 -5.79 0.37 -9.67
C THR A 15 -5.05 -0.86 -9.18
N LEU A 16 -5.78 -1.90 -8.78
CA LEU A 16 -5.21 -3.22 -8.55
C LEU A 16 -5.60 -4.11 -9.73
N GLU A 17 -4.60 -4.63 -10.41
CA GLU A 17 -4.76 -5.65 -11.44
C GLU A 17 -4.16 -6.95 -10.91
N GLN A 18 -4.98 -7.99 -10.85
CA GLN A 18 -4.55 -9.32 -10.42
C GLN A 18 -4.38 -10.20 -11.66
N ASN A 19 -3.19 -10.75 -11.82
CA ASN A 19 -2.83 -11.72 -12.84
C ASN A 19 -2.34 -13.01 -12.15
N GLY A 20 -3.29 -13.85 -11.72
CA GLY A 20 -3.00 -15.06 -10.94
C GLY A 20 -2.37 -14.70 -9.59
N ASP A 21 -1.11 -15.09 -9.40
CA ASP A 21 -0.31 -14.80 -8.20
C ASP A 21 0.39 -13.43 -8.23
N LYS A 22 0.40 -12.77 -9.39
CA LYS A 22 1.00 -11.44 -9.57
C LYS A 22 -0.05 -10.35 -9.41
N PHE A 23 0.30 -9.32 -8.67
CA PHE A 23 -0.50 -8.13 -8.45
C PHE A 23 0.26 -6.94 -8.99
N HIS A 24 -0.39 -6.21 -9.90
CA HIS A 24 0.06 -4.92 -10.36
C HIS A 24 -0.77 -3.85 -9.65
N VAL A 25 -0.11 -3.04 -8.83
CA VAL A 25 -0.75 -1.99 -8.04
C VAL A 25 -0.27 -0.65 -8.56
N LYS A 26 -1.18 0.09 -9.16
CA LYS A 26 -0.94 1.43 -9.68
C LYS A 26 -1.62 2.45 -8.79
N GLU A 27 -0.81 3.19 -8.04
CA GLU A 27 -1.23 4.29 -7.18
C GLU A 27 -1.02 5.60 -7.94
N SER A 28 -2.09 6.17 -8.50
CA SER A 28 -2.07 7.45 -9.20
C SER A 28 -2.63 8.56 -8.32
N SER A 29 -1.83 9.59 -8.10
CA SER A 29 -2.15 10.71 -7.22
C SER A 29 -1.76 12.04 -7.85
N ASN A 30 -2.23 13.16 -7.28
CA ASN A 30 -1.87 14.49 -7.76
C ASN A 30 -0.35 14.75 -7.63
N PHE A 31 0.33 14.08 -6.70
CA PHE A 31 1.78 14.15 -6.56
C PHE A 31 2.55 13.31 -7.59
N ARG A 32 2.12 12.06 -7.83
CA ARG A 32 2.76 11.16 -8.79
C ARG A 32 1.92 9.91 -9.06
N THR A 33 2.27 9.21 -10.14
CA THR A 33 1.83 7.83 -10.39
C THR A 33 2.97 6.88 -10.00
N LEU A 34 2.67 5.89 -9.17
CA LEU A 34 3.57 4.82 -8.75
C LEU A 34 2.97 3.49 -9.21
N GLU A 35 3.77 2.67 -9.87
CA GLU A 35 3.39 1.32 -10.32
C GLU A 35 4.27 0.32 -9.55
N ILE A 36 3.62 -0.64 -8.89
CA ILE A 36 4.26 -1.66 -8.08
C ILE A 36 3.77 -3.02 -8.56
N ASP A 37 4.67 -3.79 -9.14
CA ASP A 37 4.46 -5.20 -9.46
C ASP A 37 5.03 -6.06 -8.33
N PHE A 38 4.18 -6.90 -7.75
CA PHE A 38 4.64 -7.89 -6.79
C PHE A 38 3.91 -9.22 -6.96
N THR A 39 4.56 -10.29 -6.52
CA THR A 39 3.97 -11.62 -6.46
C THR A 39 3.61 -11.94 -5.02
N LEU A 40 2.44 -12.53 -4.79
CA LEU A 40 2.06 -12.99 -3.46
C LEU A 40 3.10 -13.97 -2.91
N GLY A 41 3.48 -13.80 -1.65
CA GLY A 41 4.50 -14.59 -0.97
C GLY A 41 5.95 -14.25 -1.35
N VAL A 42 6.18 -13.37 -2.32
CA VAL A 42 7.53 -12.98 -2.74
C VAL A 42 7.91 -11.65 -2.09
N THR A 43 9.10 -11.62 -1.51
CA THR A 43 9.67 -10.38 -0.96
C THR A 43 10.24 -9.54 -2.10
N PHE A 44 9.85 -8.28 -2.15
CA PHE A 44 10.31 -7.31 -3.11
C PHE A 44 10.73 -6.02 -2.40
N GLU A 45 11.51 -5.20 -3.09
CA GLU A 45 12.02 -3.94 -2.59
C GLU A 45 11.38 -2.80 -3.39
N TYR A 46 10.88 -1.77 -2.70
CA TYR A 46 10.24 -0.62 -3.34
C TYR A 46 10.61 0.69 -2.65
N SER A 47 10.64 1.77 -3.42
CA SER A 47 11.02 3.11 -2.95
C SER A 47 9.83 4.07 -2.93
N LEU A 48 9.56 4.65 -1.77
CA LEU A 48 8.55 5.71 -1.61
C LEU A 48 8.98 7.01 -2.29
N ALA A 49 8.02 7.93 -2.42
CA ALA A 49 8.20 9.25 -3.04
C ALA A 49 9.27 10.07 -2.35
N ASP A 50 9.36 9.92 -1.03
CA ASP A 50 10.36 10.58 -0.20
C ASP A 50 11.73 9.88 -0.21
N GLY A 51 11.97 8.93 -1.14
CA GLY A 51 13.23 8.20 -1.27
C GLY A 51 13.44 7.10 -0.23
N THR A 52 12.45 6.86 0.63
CA THR A 52 12.50 5.77 1.61
C THR A 52 12.37 4.42 0.91
N GLU A 53 13.41 3.59 1.01
CA GLU A 53 13.38 2.19 0.59
C GLU A 53 12.67 1.31 1.63
N LEU A 54 11.82 0.41 1.14
CA LEU A 54 11.08 -0.59 1.89
C LEU A 54 11.31 -1.95 1.27
N SER A 55 11.46 -2.98 2.10
CA SER A 55 11.54 -4.38 1.67
C SER A 55 10.45 -5.17 2.36
N GLY A 56 9.69 -5.96 1.61
CA GLY A 56 8.60 -6.71 2.19
C GLY A 56 7.85 -7.56 1.18
N SER A 57 6.82 -8.24 1.65
CA SER A 57 5.99 -9.12 0.83
C SER A 57 4.52 -8.89 1.13
N TRP A 58 3.70 -9.21 0.14
CA TRP A 58 2.25 -9.31 0.31
C TRP A 58 1.86 -10.78 0.44
N ALA A 59 1.00 -11.09 1.39
CA ALA A 59 0.38 -12.39 1.58
C ALA A 59 -1.15 -12.23 1.54
N MET A 60 -1.84 -13.23 1.00
CA MET A 60 -3.30 -13.32 1.14
C MET A 60 -3.64 -14.22 2.34
N GLU A 61 -4.37 -13.68 3.29
CA GLU A 61 -4.99 -14.39 4.41
C GLU A 61 -6.50 -14.41 4.17
N GLY A 62 -6.98 -15.42 3.42
CA GLY A 62 -8.37 -15.50 2.97
C GLY A 62 -8.71 -14.35 2.02
N ASP A 63 -9.71 -13.54 2.37
CA ASP A 63 -10.12 -12.35 1.63
C ASP A 63 -9.33 -11.07 2.00
N ILE A 64 -8.34 -11.20 2.90
CA ILE A 64 -7.53 -10.09 3.38
C ILE A 64 -6.13 -10.15 2.78
N MET A 65 -5.74 -9.08 2.11
CA MET A 65 -4.40 -8.94 1.57
C MET A 65 -3.52 -8.19 2.59
N LYS A 66 -2.53 -8.86 3.16
CA LYS A 66 -1.64 -8.29 4.18
C LYS A 66 -0.23 -8.12 3.64
N GLY A 67 0.27 -6.90 3.69
CA GLY A 67 1.62 -6.52 3.33
C GLY A 67 2.43 -6.28 4.59
N ILE A 68 3.59 -6.93 4.69
CA ILE A 68 4.54 -6.68 5.78
C ILE A 68 5.80 -6.11 5.13
N PHE A 69 6.10 -4.86 5.48
CA PHE A 69 7.23 -4.11 4.95
C PHE A 69 8.18 -3.68 6.05
N PHE A 70 9.46 -3.58 5.73
CA PHE A 70 10.51 -3.11 6.61
C PHE A 70 11.21 -1.94 5.93
N ARG A 71 11.24 -0.78 6.59
CA ARG A 71 12.00 0.37 6.09
C ARG A 71 13.48 0.04 6.17
N LYS A 72 14.23 0.09 5.06
CA LYS A 72 15.68 -0.11 5.09
C LYS A 72 16.42 0.94 5.91
N ASP A 73 15.89 2.17 5.91
CA ASP A 73 16.47 3.30 6.64
C ASP A 73 16.56 3.07 8.15
N ASN A 74 15.49 2.54 8.77
CA ASN A 74 15.37 2.42 10.24
C ASN A 74 15.10 0.99 10.73
N GLY A 75 14.99 0.01 9.83
CA GLY A 75 14.60 -1.37 10.16
C GLY A 75 13.15 -1.54 10.67
N LYS A 76 12.35 -0.47 10.67
CA LYS A 76 11.02 -0.47 11.29
C LYS A 76 10.00 -1.16 10.40
N GLN A 77 9.19 -2.02 11.03
CA GLN A 77 8.10 -2.73 10.38
C GLN A 77 6.91 -1.80 10.14
N LEU A 78 6.44 -1.78 8.90
CA LEU A 78 5.21 -1.18 8.44
C LEU A 78 4.29 -2.30 7.98
N THR A 79 3.19 -2.49 8.69
CA THR A 79 2.17 -3.48 8.32
C THR A 79 1.07 -2.75 7.57
N THR A 80 0.59 -3.31 6.46
CA THR A 80 -0.55 -2.80 5.73
C THR A 80 -1.51 -3.94 5.41
N THR A 81 -2.81 -3.68 5.50
CA THR A 81 -3.85 -4.66 5.16
C THR A 81 -4.85 -4.03 4.22
N ARG A 82 -5.23 -4.74 3.16
CA ARG A 82 -6.28 -4.35 2.23
C ARG A 82 -7.38 -5.40 2.31
N VAL A 83 -8.58 -4.93 2.59
CA VAL A 83 -9.79 -5.75 2.68
C VAL A 83 -10.80 -5.20 1.68
N ILE A 84 -11.34 -6.08 0.83
CA ILE A 84 -12.44 -5.71 -0.06
C ILE A 84 -13.75 -6.01 0.66
N ALA A 85 -14.51 -4.97 0.98
CA ALA A 85 -15.82 -5.05 1.62
C ALA A 85 -16.89 -4.61 0.61
N GLY A 86 -17.33 -5.55 -0.23
CA GLY A 86 -18.32 -5.29 -1.28
C GLY A 86 -17.76 -4.39 -2.37
N ASP A 87 -18.24 -3.13 -2.41
CA ASP A 87 -17.82 -2.12 -3.39
C ASP A 87 -16.76 -1.15 -2.85
N GLU A 88 -16.33 -1.35 -1.60
CA GLU A 88 -15.30 -0.52 -0.95
C GLU A 88 -14.04 -1.34 -0.66
N MET A 89 -12.88 -0.74 -0.86
CA MET A 89 -11.60 -1.27 -0.39
C MET A 89 -11.18 -0.50 0.86
N ILE A 90 -11.00 -1.22 1.97
CA ILE A 90 -10.47 -0.67 3.21
C ILE A 90 -8.99 -1.03 3.29
N GLN A 91 -8.14 -0.03 3.18
CA GLN A 91 -6.71 -0.15 3.38
C GLN A 91 -6.34 0.39 4.77
N SER A 92 -5.70 -0.43 5.58
CA SER A 92 -5.16 -0.03 6.88
C SER A 92 -3.64 -0.10 6.87
N TYR A 93 -3.02 0.77 7.65
CA TYR A 93 -1.59 0.89 7.84
C TYR A 93 -1.34 0.95 9.34
N ASN A 94 -0.44 0.11 9.81
CA ASN A 94 0.07 0.13 11.17
C ASN A 94 1.58 0.35 11.12
N TYR A 95 2.02 1.41 11.78
CA TYR A 95 3.43 1.75 11.88
C TYR A 95 3.72 2.26 13.28
N GLU A 96 4.56 1.55 14.02
CA GLU A 96 4.96 1.90 15.40
C GLU A 96 3.77 2.13 16.36
N GLY A 97 2.68 1.37 16.22
CA GLY A 97 1.48 1.54 17.05
C GLY A 97 0.59 2.72 16.63
N VAL A 98 0.90 3.37 15.51
CA VAL A 98 0.01 4.33 14.86
C VAL A 98 -0.79 3.62 13.77
N ASP A 99 -2.11 3.59 13.95
CA ASP A 99 -3.05 3.06 12.99
C ASP A 99 -3.62 4.17 12.10
N ALA A 100 -3.57 3.95 10.80
CA ALA A 100 -4.20 4.80 9.79
C ALA A 100 -5.05 3.94 8.86
N LYS A 101 -6.24 4.41 8.53
CA LYS A 101 -7.14 3.74 7.57
C LYS A 101 -7.51 4.66 6.43
N ARG A 102 -7.60 4.10 5.23
CA ARG A 102 -8.08 4.72 4.01
C ARG A 102 -9.15 3.83 3.41
N ILE A 103 -10.28 4.43 3.10
CA ILE A 103 -11.42 3.74 2.49
C ILE A 103 -11.53 4.27 1.07
N PHE A 104 -11.40 3.37 0.10
CA PHE A 104 -11.56 3.64 -1.31
C PHE A 104 -12.90 3.08 -1.75
N LYS A 105 -13.66 3.85 -2.52
CA LYS A 105 -14.86 3.35 -3.19
C LYS A 105 -14.48 2.91 -4.59
N ARG A 106 -15.00 1.77 -5.04
CA ARG A 106 -14.91 1.38 -6.44
C ARG A 106 -15.67 2.44 -7.27
N GLY A 107 -15.07 2.88 -8.37
CA GLY A 107 -15.60 3.93 -9.23
C GLY A 107 -15.06 3.81 -10.64
#